data_AF-A0A2N0HHG3-F1
#
_entry.id   AF-A0A2N0HHG3-F1
#
_cell.length_a   1.000
_cell.length_b   1.000
_cell.length_c   1.000
_cell.angle_alpha   90.00
_cell.angle_beta   90.00
_cell.angle_gamma   90.00
#
_symmetry.space_group_name_H-M   'P 1'
#
loop_
_entity.id
_entity.type
_entity.pdbx_description
1 polymer ?
#
loop_
_entity_poly.entity_id
_entity_poly.type
_entity_poly.pdbx_seq_one_letter_code
_entity_poly.pdbx_strand_id
1 'polypeptide(L)'
;MKKISLIVFFTIFTLQNCFADQLQVLTFERANKAASFIKNKTNVILFCGCCDNIPKRLIQVTGTSVKPADIKINGVSQYSILLSGIDLNTNEVINEIIDLAYVYIKVNSSSITVGKFLNYKCDPCIENFDWDFNANPNDTELSKIESNPQIHFKNSLESNEYSLVSLLVQHQPVLEDYKLIFKDDFYKIAYNAFDKLFYNLIPEKFNNTDFQNQKKFKITVFNTNDVINNNCDVCPGALKKIAPKMKPNVLCYIVKFSKDDSTSGTSFSFFSFLNGRWVYFPIN
;
A
#
# COMPACT_ATOMS: atom_id res chain seq x y z
N MET A 1 -44.04 44.62 -28.21
CA MET A 1 -43.31 44.32 -26.95
C MET A 1 -43.00 42.82 -26.91
N LYS A 2 -41.84 42.39 -27.41
CA LYS A 2 -41.44 40.97 -27.41
C LYS A 2 -40.65 40.71 -26.12
N LYS A 3 -41.22 39.89 -25.23
CA LYS A 3 -40.56 39.39 -24.02
C LYS A 3 -39.48 38.40 -24.43
N ILE A 4 -38.23 38.84 -24.53
CA ILE A 4 -37.06 37.95 -24.56
C ILE A 4 -36.69 37.72 -23.10
N SER A 5 -37.28 36.68 -22.50
CA SER A 5 -37.02 36.30 -21.12
C SER A 5 -36.03 35.12 -21.11
N LEU A 6 -34.80 35.45 -20.72
CA LEU A 6 -33.98 34.67 -19.79
C LEU A 6 -33.84 33.15 -20.06
N ILE A 7 -32.92 32.76 -20.95
CA ILE A 7 -32.29 31.44 -20.95
C ILE A 7 -30.77 31.65 -20.86
N VAL A 8 -30.29 32.03 -19.67
CA VAL A 8 -28.85 32.12 -19.34
C VAL A 8 -28.60 31.51 -17.96
N PHE A 9 -29.20 30.35 -17.67
CA PHE A 9 -29.05 29.71 -16.35
C PHE A 9 -28.86 28.19 -16.43
N PHE A 10 -28.09 27.70 -17.42
CA PHE A 10 -27.75 26.28 -17.49
C PHE A 10 -26.35 26.00 -18.10
N THR A 11 -25.35 26.81 -17.77
CA THR A 11 -23.95 26.62 -18.23
C THR A 11 -22.93 26.53 -17.09
N ILE A 12 -23.36 26.21 -15.86
CA ILE A 12 -22.45 26.16 -14.69
C ILE A 12 -22.25 24.73 -14.12
N PHE A 13 -22.88 23.68 -14.66
CA PHE A 13 -22.85 22.33 -14.05
C PHE A 13 -22.01 21.26 -14.76
N THR A 14 -20.97 21.63 -15.50
CA THR A 14 -20.00 20.65 -16.04
C THR A 14 -18.56 21.01 -15.71
N LEU A 15 -18.25 21.29 -14.45
CA LEU A 15 -16.92 20.99 -13.91
C LEU A 15 -16.91 19.52 -13.49
N GLN A 16 -17.06 18.63 -14.47
CA GLN A 16 -16.70 17.23 -14.24
C GLN A 16 -15.19 17.22 -14.03
N ASN A 17 -14.78 16.63 -12.90
CA ASN A 17 -13.38 16.49 -12.54
C ASN A 17 -12.70 15.58 -13.57
N CYS A 18 -12.16 16.16 -14.64
CA CYS A 18 -11.21 15.46 -15.50
C CYS A 18 -9.96 15.23 -14.65
N PHE A 19 -9.78 14.00 -14.19
CA PHE A 19 -8.55 13.61 -13.52
C PHE A 19 -7.50 13.39 -14.60
N ALA A 20 -6.24 13.67 -14.27
CA ALA A 20 -5.17 13.34 -15.19
C ALA A 20 -5.10 11.81 -15.33
N ASP A 21 -5.04 11.35 -16.58
CA ASP A 21 -4.78 9.95 -16.93
C ASP A 21 -3.37 9.50 -16.49
N GLN A 22 -2.54 10.45 -16.04
CA GLN A 22 -1.14 10.27 -15.67
C GLN A 22 -0.88 10.56 -14.19
N LEU A 23 -0.09 9.70 -13.57
CA LEU A 23 0.37 9.75 -12.18
C LEU A 23 1.87 9.46 -12.09
N GLN A 24 2.66 10.10 -12.97
CA GLN A 24 4.12 10.02 -12.98
C GLN A 24 4.80 11.01 -12.01
N VAL A 25 4.18 12.17 -11.78
CA VAL A 25 4.74 13.27 -10.97
C VAL A 25 4.06 13.30 -9.61
N LEU A 26 4.85 13.12 -8.55
CA LEU A 26 4.38 12.86 -7.19
C LEU A 26 5.10 13.77 -6.18
N THR A 27 4.48 13.97 -5.01
CA THR A 27 5.21 14.45 -3.84
C THR A 27 6.22 13.40 -3.40
N PHE A 28 7.30 13.82 -2.73
CA PHE A 28 8.34 12.90 -2.23
C PHE A 28 7.76 11.73 -1.42
N GLU A 29 6.80 12.03 -0.55
CA GLU A 29 6.14 11.04 0.29
C GLU A 29 5.37 10.00 -0.53
N ARG A 30 4.58 10.45 -1.52
CA ARG A 30 3.84 9.55 -2.40
C ARG A 30 4.78 8.71 -3.27
N ALA A 31 5.84 9.33 -3.78
CA ALA A 31 6.86 8.64 -4.57
C ALA A 31 7.55 7.55 -3.73
N ASN A 32 7.97 7.86 -2.49
CA ASN A 32 8.62 6.88 -1.61
C ASN A 32 7.70 5.75 -1.19
N LYS A 33 6.44 6.05 -0.87
CA LYS A 33 5.45 5.01 -0.51
C LYS A 33 5.22 4.06 -1.68
N ALA A 34 5.02 4.60 -2.88
CA ALA A 34 4.82 3.78 -4.07
C ALA A 34 6.08 3.02 -4.51
N ALA A 35 7.26 3.65 -4.47
CA ALA A 35 8.53 2.98 -4.77
C ALA A 35 8.76 1.80 -3.80
N SER A 36 8.68 2.05 -2.48
CA SER A 36 8.78 1.01 -1.46
C SER A 36 7.75 -0.10 -1.67
N PHE A 37 6.52 0.24 -2.03
CA PHE A 37 5.49 -0.76 -2.31
C PHE A 37 5.84 -1.64 -3.51
N ILE A 38 6.26 -1.04 -4.63
CA ILE A 38 6.63 -1.74 -5.86
C ILE A 38 7.89 -2.58 -5.68
N LYS A 39 8.89 -2.09 -4.94
CA LYS A 39 10.15 -2.82 -4.62
C LYS A 39 9.90 -4.21 -4.03
N ASN A 40 8.78 -4.39 -3.34
CA ASN A 40 8.40 -5.64 -2.68
C ASN A 40 7.48 -6.52 -3.54
N LYS A 41 7.32 -6.24 -4.83
CA LYS A 41 6.56 -7.07 -5.75
C LYS A 41 7.52 -7.89 -6.58
N THR A 42 7.26 -9.18 -6.76
CA THR A 42 8.02 -10.02 -7.68
C THR A 42 7.87 -9.51 -9.11
N ASN A 43 6.62 -9.28 -9.52
CA ASN A 43 6.27 -8.85 -10.87
C ASN A 43 5.26 -7.70 -10.86
N VAL A 44 5.36 -6.83 -11.86
CA VAL A 44 4.35 -5.81 -12.19
C VAL A 44 4.07 -5.84 -13.69
N ILE A 45 2.91 -5.35 -14.12
CA ILE A 45 2.63 -5.13 -15.54
C ILE A 45 2.73 -3.64 -15.83
N LEU A 46 3.50 -3.26 -16.84
CA LEU A 46 3.49 -1.92 -17.41
C LEU A 46 2.59 -1.92 -18.63
N PHE A 47 1.53 -1.11 -18.60
CA PHE A 47 0.56 -1.04 -19.68
C PHE A 47 -0.25 0.26 -19.67
N CYS A 48 -0.26 0.97 -20.79
CA CYS A 48 -1.16 2.08 -21.03
C CYS A 48 -2.27 1.63 -21.99
N GLY A 49 -3.48 1.45 -21.49
CA GLY A 49 -4.59 0.91 -22.28
C GLY A 49 -5.19 1.85 -23.32
N CYS A 50 -4.86 3.15 -23.26
CA CYS A 50 -5.25 4.16 -24.25
C CYS A 50 -4.11 4.55 -25.20
N CYS A 51 -2.91 4.04 -24.98
CA CYS A 51 -1.77 4.37 -25.83
C CYS A 51 -1.73 3.40 -27.01
N ASP A 52 -1.69 3.93 -28.23
CA ASP A 52 -1.67 3.13 -29.43
C ASP A 52 -0.45 2.19 -29.47
N ASN A 53 -0.70 0.91 -29.73
CA ASN A 53 0.31 -0.12 -30.02
C ASN A 53 1.35 -0.37 -28.91
N ILE A 54 1.09 -0.03 -27.64
CA ILE A 54 1.97 -0.41 -26.52
C ILE A 54 1.49 -1.75 -25.93
N PRO A 55 2.20 -2.87 -26.12
CA PRO A 55 1.80 -4.14 -25.53
C PRO A 55 1.96 -4.13 -23.99
N LYS A 56 1.21 -5.01 -23.31
CA LYS A 56 1.44 -5.29 -21.88
C LYS A 56 2.84 -5.89 -21.70
N ARG A 57 3.63 -5.33 -20.78
CA ARG A 57 4.97 -5.82 -20.44
C ARG A 57 4.97 -6.37 -19.02
N LEU A 58 5.29 -7.63 -18.84
CA LEU A 58 5.45 -8.23 -17.51
C LEU A 58 6.89 -7.99 -17.04
N ILE A 59 7.05 -7.19 -16.00
CA ILE A 59 8.36 -6.81 -15.48
C ILE A 59 8.62 -7.56 -14.19
N GLN A 60 9.71 -8.33 -14.15
CA GLN A 60 10.30 -8.82 -12.91
C GLN A 60 11.03 -7.65 -12.24
N VAL A 61 10.58 -7.26 -11.04
CA VAL A 61 11.13 -6.10 -10.33
C VAL A 61 12.48 -6.48 -9.71
N THR A 62 13.51 -5.69 -9.98
CA THR A 62 14.83 -5.83 -9.32
C THR A 62 15.12 -4.65 -8.40
N GLY A 63 14.44 -3.52 -8.58
CA GLY A 63 14.52 -2.40 -7.66
C GLY A 63 13.67 -1.22 -8.06
N THR A 64 13.58 -0.24 -7.16
CA THR A 64 12.96 1.06 -7.42
C THR A 64 13.76 2.16 -6.77
N SER A 65 13.79 3.36 -7.36
CA SER A 65 14.33 4.55 -6.70
C SER A 65 13.47 5.77 -6.97
N VAL A 66 13.52 6.74 -6.06
CA VAL A 66 12.85 8.03 -6.22
C VAL A 66 13.82 9.02 -6.84
N LYS A 67 13.41 9.69 -7.92
CA LYS A 67 14.18 10.71 -8.62
C LYS A 67 13.47 12.06 -8.55
N PRO A 68 14.18 13.18 -8.37
CA PRO A 68 13.58 14.50 -8.55
C PRO A 68 12.98 14.61 -9.95
N ALA A 69 11.77 15.12 -10.05
CA ALA A 69 11.21 15.59 -11.31
C ALA A 69 11.63 17.05 -11.49
N ASP A 70 12.00 17.45 -12.70
CA ASP A 70 12.37 18.84 -13.04
C ASP A 70 11.15 19.78 -13.08
N ILE A 71 10.24 19.62 -12.13
CA ILE A 71 8.97 20.34 -12.01
C ILE A 71 8.77 20.73 -10.54
N LYS A 72 8.32 21.97 -10.32
CA LYS A 72 7.85 22.45 -9.02
C LYS A 72 6.38 22.84 -9.12
N ILE A 73 5.57 22.36 -8.18
CA ILE A 73 4.16 22.75 -8.04
C ILE A 73 4.06 23.59 -6.78
N ASN A 74 3.63 24.85 -6.91
CA ASN A 74 3.55 25.81 -5.80
C ASN A 74 4.88 25.95 -5.03
N GLY A 75 6.01 25.91 -5.75
CA GLY A 75 7.36 25.99 -5.16
C GLY A 75 7.89 24.70 -4.55
N VAL A 76 7.08 23.64 -4.47
CA VAL A 76 7.47 22.33 -3.92
C VAL A 76 7.99 21.42 -5.03
N SER A 77 9.22 20.91 -4.86
CA SER A 77 9.83 19.93 -5.77
C SER A 77 8.98 18.67 -5.87
N GLN A 78 8.83 18.18 -7.10
CA GLN A 78 8.15 16.93 -7.38
C GLN A 78 9.15 15.82 -7.66
N TYR A 79 8.65 14.59 -7.71
CA TYR A 79 9.45 13.38 -7.81
C TYR A 79 8.76 12.35 -8.72
N SER A 80 9.57 11.50 -9.33
CA SER A 80 9.12 10.35 -10.10
C SER A 80 9.77 9.08 -9.59
N ILE A 81 9.22 7.93 -9.98
CA ILE A 81 9.73 6.62 -9.58
C ILE A 81 10.45 6.01 -10.77
N LEU A 82 11.71 5.65 -10.58
CA LEU A 82 12.49 4.85 -11.51
C LEU A 82 12.33 3.38 -11.13
N LEU A 83 11.78 2.57 -12.03
CA LEU A 83 11.69 1.13 -11.91
C LEU A 83 12.89 0.49 -12.61
N SER A 84 13.57 -0.42 -11.90
CA SER A 84 14.59 -1.27 -12.48
C SER A 84 14.08 -2.71 -12.46
N GLY A 85 14.26 -3.43 -13.56
CA GLY A 85 13.71 -4.77 -13.71
C GLY A 85 14.18 -5.49 -14.96
N ILE A 86 13.57 -6.65 -15.20
CA ILE A 86 13.74 -7.42 -16.44
C ILE A 86 12.36 -7.54 -17.08
N ASP A 87 12.24 -7.11 -18.33
CA ASP A 87 11.04 -7.37 -19.13
C ASP A 87 11.00 -8.84 -19.51
N LEU A 88 10.04 -9.60 -18.97
CA LEU A 88 9.95 -11.03 -19.20
C LEU A 88 9.41 -11.37 -20.60
N ASN A 89 8.85 -10.39 -21.32
CA ASN A 89 8.42 -10.59 -22.70
C ASN A 89 9.62 -10.56 -23.66
N THR A 90 10.61 -9.70 -23.41
CA THR A 90 11.78 -9.48 -24.29
C THR A 90 13.11 -9.97 -23.71
N ASN A 91 13.14 -10.28 -22.42
CA ASN A 91 14.32 -10.58 -21.61
C ASN A 91 15.35 -9.43 -21.52
N GLU A 92 14.89 -8.19 -21.68
CA GLU A 92 15.74 -6.99 -21.60
C GLU A 92 15.76 -6.39 -20.19
N VAL A 93 16.91 -5.87 -19.78
CA VAL A 93 17.01 -5.08 -18.55
C VAL A 93 16.39 -3.71 -18.79
N ILE A 94 15.47 -3.31 -17.92
CA ILE A 94 14.78 -2.03 -18.00
C ILE A 94 15.17 -1.12 -16.84
N ASN A 95 15.21 0.17 -17.11
CA ASN A 95 15.43 1.20 -16.10
C ASN A 95 14.69 2.47 -16.51
N GLU A 96 13.40 2.53 -16.19
CA GLU A 96 12.48 3.53 -16.75
C GLU A 96 11.63 4.24 -15.69
N ILE A 97 11.29 5.50 -15.95
CA ILE A 97 10.39 6.28 -15.10
C ILE A 97 8.97 5.80 -15.36
N ILE A 98 8.31 5.32 -14.31
CA ILE A 98 6.97 4.72 -14.41
C ILE A 98 5.86 5.71 -14.05
N ASP A 99 4.68 5.47 -14.63
CA ASP A 99 3.45 6.14 -14.27
C ASP A 99 2.58 5.20 -13.42
N LEU A 100 2.20 5.62 -12.21
CA LEU A 100 1.41 4.78 -11.30
C LEU A 100 -0.01 4.47 -11.79
N ALA A 101 -0.53 5.22 -12.77
CA ALA A 101 -1.78 4.91 -13.46
C ALA A 101 -1.62 3.76 -14.48
N TYR A 102 -0.38 3.40 -14.85
CA TYR A 102 -0.06 2.38 -15.86
C TYR A 102 0.78 1.22 -15.33
N VAL A 103 1.05 1.20 -14.02
CA VAL A 103 1.72 0.10 -13.33
C VAL A 103 0.65 -0.73 -12.63
N TYR A 104 0.48 -1.98 -13.03
CA TYR A 104 -0.51 -2.89 -12.48
C TYR A 104 0.17 -3.95 -11.61
N ILE A 105 -0.48 -4.28 -10.50
CA ILE A 105 -0.11 -5.37 -9.61
C ILE A 105 -1.18 -6.45 -9.62
N LYS A 106 -0.78 -7.68 -9.26
CA LYS A 106 -1.71 -8.77 -9.04
C LYS A 106 -2.38 -8.62 -7.68
N VAL A 107 -3.71 -8.61 -7.66
CA VAL A 107 -4.52 -8.75 -6.46
C VAL A 107 -5.52 -9.87 -6.73
N ASN A 108 -5.33 -11.01 -6.07
CA ASN A 108 -6.03 -12.27 -6.37
C ASN A 108 -5.81 -12.68 -7.84
N SER A 109 -6.89 -12.79 -8.64
CA SER A 109 -6.87 -13.09 -10.06
C SER A 109 -6.95 -11.87 -10.96
N SER A 110 -7.02 -10.65 -10.40
CA SER A 110 -7.22 -9.41 -11.16
C SER A 110 -6.02 -8.48 -11.03
N SER A 111 -5.89 -7.58 -11.99
CA SER A 111 -4.91 -6.50 -12.01
C SER A 111 -5.52 -5.23 -11.42
N ILE A 112 -4.74 -4.47 -10.65
CA ILE A 112 -5.13 -3.13 -10.20
C ILE A 112 -3.94 -2.19 -10.34
N THR A 113 -4.18 -0.96 -10.74
CA THR A 113 -3.09 0.02 -10.85
C THR A 113 -2.54 0.38 -9.47
N VAL A 114 -1.24 0.60 -9.36
CA VAL A 114 -0.60 1.00 -8.11
C VAL A 114 -1.19 2.31 -7.60
N GLY A 115 -1.49 3.25 -8.50
CA GLY A 115 -2.17 4.50 -8.17
C GLY A 115 -3.52 4.27 -7.48
N LYS A 116 -4.42 3.49 -8.08
CA LYS A 116 -5.72 3.14 -7.49
C LYS A 116 -5.56 2.37 -6.19
N PHE A 117 -4.66 1.38 -6.18
CA PHE A 117 -4.40 0.56 -4.99
C PHE A 117 -3.97 1.40 -3.79
N LEU A 118 -3.07 2.38 -4.00
CA LEU A 118 -2.59 3.28 -2.96
C LEU A 118 -3.55 4.45 -2.65
N ASN A 119 -4.76 4.43 -3.23
CA ASN A 119 -5.78 5.48 -3.12
C ASN A 119 -5.26 6.85 -3.58
N TYR A 120 -4.38 6.87 -4.58
CA TYR A 120 -3.97 8.09 -5.24
C TYR A 120 -4.99 8.46 -6.31
N LYS A 121 -5.21 9.77 -6.43
CA LYS A 121 -6.11 10.35 -7.42
C LYS A 121 -5.51 10.14 -8.82
N CYS A 122 -6.02 9.16 -9.55
CA CYS A 122 -5.66 8.85 -10.93
C CYS A 122 -6.87 8.23 -11.63
N ASP A 123 -6.93 8.39 -12.96
CA ASP A 123 -7.94 7.77 -13.80
C ASP A 123 -7.26 6.94 -14.91
N PRO A 124 -6.88 5.69 -14.61
CA PRO A 124 -6.35 4.79 -15.62
C PRO A 124 -7.36 4.64 -16.76
N CYS A 125 -6.87 4.77 -17.99
CA CYS A 125 -7.69 4.70 -19.20
C CYS A 125 -8.49 3.40 -19.39
N ILE A 126 -8.18 2.34 -18.64
CA ILE A 126 -8.88 1.05 -18.70
C ILE A 126 -9.21 0.55 -17.30
N GLU A 127 -10.22 -0.32 -17.25
CA GLU A 127 -10.57 -1.05 -16.05
C GLU A 127 -9.54 -2.12 -15.70
N ASN A 128 -9.67 -2.65 -14.48
CA ASN A 128 -8.94 -3.83 -14.02
C ASN A 128 -9.18 -5.00 -14.98
N PHE A 129 -8.15 -5.81 -15.23
CA PHE A 129 -8.21 -6.96 -16.13
C PHE A 129 -7.74 -8.22 -15.43
N ASP A 130 -8.05 -9.39 -15.99
CA ASP A 130 -7.58 -10.65 -15.42
C ASP A 130 -6.06 -10.77 -15.51
N TRP A 131 -5.42 -11.25 -14.44
CA TRP A 131 -3.99 -11.48 -14.43
C TRP A 131 -3.67 -12.79 -15.17
N ASP A 132 -3.56 -12.69 -16.48
CA ASP A 132 -3.45 -13.81 -17.43
C ASP A 132 -2.00 -14.18 -17.82
N PHE A 133 -1.01 -13.59 -17.16
CA PHE A 133 0.38 -14.04 -17.29
C PHE A 133 0.57 -15.32 -16.47
N ASN A 134 0.89 -16.43 -17.16
CA ASN A 134 1.17 -17.74 -16.55
C ASN A 134 2.05 -17.54 -15.31
N ALA A 135 1.44 -17.73 -14.13
CA ALA A 135 2.14 -17.64 -12.87
C ALA A 135 3.29 -18.64 -12.91
N ASN A 136 4.50 -18.17 -12.64
CA ASN A 136 5.61 -19.08 -12.47
C ASN A 136 5.22 -20.01 -11.29
N PRO A 137 5.36 -21.35 -11.36
CA PRO A 137 5.11 -22.22 -10.21
C PRO A 137 5.83 -21.74 -8.93
N ASN A 138 6.95 -21.03 -9.07
CA ASN A 138 7.66 -20.37 -7.99
C ASN A 138 6.86 -19.24 -7.31
N ASP A 139 5.90 -18.59 -7.97
CA ASP A 139 5.08 -17.51 -7.38
C ASP A 139 4.16 -18.01 -6.26
N THR A 140 3.70 -19.27 -6.35
CA THR A 140 2.87 -19.86 -5.29
C THR A 140 3.71 -20.19 -4.06
N GLU A 141 4.97 -20.58 -4.27
CA GLU A 141 5.91 -20.84 -3.18
C GLU A 141 6.43 -19.53 -2.57
N LEU A 142 6.76 -18.52 -3.39
CA LEU A 142 7.10 -17.18 -2.91
C LEU A 142 5.95 -16.54 -2.14
N SER A 143 4.70 -16.61 -2.62
CA SER A 143 3.56 -16.05 -1.89
C SER A 143 3.35 -16.72 -0.53
N LYS A 144 3.63 -18.03 -0.42
CA LYS A 144 3.61 -18.76 0.86
C LYS A 144 4.74 -18.29 1.77
N ILE A 145 5.95 -18.12 1.24
CA ILE A 145 7.10 -17.59 1.95
C ILE A 145 6.84 -16.16 2.44
N GLU A 146 6.28 -15.30 1.59
CA GLU A 146 5.91 -13.92 1.91
C GLU A 146 4.80 -13.86 2.97
N SER A 147 3.83 -14.78 2.93
CA SER A 147 2.78 -14.87 3.95
C SER A 147 3.26 -15.36 5.32
N ASN A 148 4.50 -15.87 5.42
CA ASN A 148 5.05 -16.33 6.69
C ASN A 148 5.56 -15.13 7.51
N PRO A 149 4.96 -14.83 8.68
CA PRO A 149 5.33 -13.67 9.48
C PRO A 149 6.79 -13.72 9.94
N GLN A 150 7.31 -14.89 10.31
CA GLN A 150 8.69 -15.02 10.79
C GLN A 150 9.69 -14.69 9.70
N ILE A 151 9.46 -15.17 8.47
CA ILE A 151 10.34 -14.90 7.34
C ILE A 151 10.25 -13.42 6.97
N HIS A 152 9.04 -12.89 6.85
CA HIS A 152 8.81 -11.49 6.47
C HIS A 152 9.51 -10.49 7.40
N PHE A 153 9.30 -10.60 8.71
CA PHE A 153 9.89 -9.67 9.66
C PHE A 153 11.41 -9.89 9.80
N LYS A 154 11.90 -11.13 9.73
CA LYS A 154 13.35 -11.39 9.70
C LYS A 154 14.02 -10.71 8.51
N ASN A 155 13.51 -10.92 7.30
CA ASN A 155 14.06 -10.31 6.07
C ASN A 155 14.01 -8.78 6.14
N SER A 156 12.94 -8.22 6.71
CA SER A 156 12.81 -6.78 6.88
C SER A 156 13.87 -6.20 7.82
N LEU A 157 14.25 -6.93 8.87
CA LEU A 157 15.28 -6.52 9.84
C LEU A 157 16.71 -6.65 9.30
N GLU A 158 16.94 -7.59 8.38
CA GLU A 158 18.25 -7.85 7.78
C GLU A 158 18.56 -6.91 6.60
N SER A 159 17.58 -6.12 6.15
CA SER A 159 17.76 -5.11 5.11
C SER A 159 18.71 -3.98 5.54
N ASN A 160 19.63 -3.58 4.65
CA ASN A 160 20.56 -2.47 4.85
C ASN A 160 19.87 -1.11 5.09
N GLU A 161 18.60 -0.99 4.70
CA GLU A 161 17.78 0.24 4.85
C GLU A 161 16.82 0.15 6.05
N TYR A 162 16.98 -0.85 6.92
CA TYR A 162 16.02 -1.11 7.98
C TYR A 162 15.88 0.06 8.96
N SER A 163 14.65 0.54 9.10
CA SER A 163 14.17 1.25 10.27
C SER A 163 12.75 0.80 10.59
N LEU A 164 12.38 0.82 11.88
CA LEU A 164 11.02 0.51 12.29
C LEU A 164 10.00 1.43 11.62
N VAL A 165 10.37 2.68 11.34
CA VAL A 165 9.52 3.63 10.60
C VAL A 165 9.32 3.19 9.16
N SER A 166 10.40 2.86 8.43
CA SER A 166 10.29 2.36 7.05
C SER A 166 9.42 1.11 6.96
N LEU A 167 9.54 0.20 7.94
CA LEU A 167 8.69 -0.96 8.07
C LEU A 167 7.22 -0.55 8.19
N LEU A 168 6.87 0.33 9.12
CA LEU A 168 5.47 0.74 9.30
C LEU A 168 4.89 1.44 8.06
N VAL A 169 5.69 2.26 7.37
CA VAL A 169 5.28 2.94 6.14
C VAL A 169 5.01 1.94 5.01
N GLN A 170 5.87 0.93 4.85
CA GLN A 170 5.67 -0.15 3.87
C GLN A 170 4.37 -0.92 4.14
N HIS A 171 3.97 -1.06 5.40
CA HIS A 171 2.78 -1.78 5.83
C HIS A 171 1.55 -0.89 6.01
N GLN A 172 1.58 0.37 5.56
CA GLN A 172 0.43 1.26 5.70
C GLN A 172 -0.79 0.66 4.96
N PRO A 173 -1.97 0.62 5.61
CA PRO A 173 -3.19 0.09 5.04
C PRO A 173 -3.76 1.06 4.01
N VAL A 174 -4.47 0.50 3.04
CA VAL A 174 -5.31 1.22 2.07
C VAL A 174 -6.77 0.90 2.33
N LEU A 175 -7.69 1.66 1.73
CA LEU A 175 -9.13 1.53 1.99
C LEU A 175 -9.64 0.09 1.82
N GLU A 176 -9.15 -0.65 0.82
CA GLU A 176 -9.53 -2.04 0.58
C GLU A 176 -9.14 -2.99 1.73
N ASP A 177 -8.01 -2.75 2.41
CA ASP A 177 -7.62 -3.59 3.55
C ASP A 177 -8.59 -3.39 4.72
N TYR A 178 -9.07 -2.16 4.93
CA TYR A 178 -10.08 -1.88 5.95
C TYR A 178 -11.39 -2.58 5.65
N LYS A 179 -11.79 -2.71 4.38
CA LYS A 179 -12.98 -3.48 4.00
C LYS A 179 -12.86 -4.96 4.34
N LEU A 180 -11.65 -5.52 4.40
CA LEU A 180 -11.44 -6.91 4.79
C LEU A 180 -11.53 -7.11 6.31
N ILE A 181 -11.20 -6.09 7.10
CA ILE A 181 -11.23 -6.14 8.56
C ILE A 181 -12.56 -5.72 9.15
N PHE A 182 -13.23 -4.73 8.56
CA PHE A 182 -14.37 -4.06 9.18
C PHE A 182 -15.67 -4.30 8.41
N LYS A 183 -16.77 -4.39 9.17
CA LYS A 183 -18.14 -4.56 8.67
C LYS A 183 -18.74 -3.23 8.21
N ASP A 184 -19.75 -3.34 7.35
CA ASP A 184 -20.63 -2.25 6.92
C ASP A 184 -19.84 -1.01 6.48
N ASP A 185 -20.30 0.20 6.79
CA ASP A 185 -19.58 1.44 6.49
C ASP A 185 -18.48 1.78 7.51
N PHE A 186 -18.24 0.94 8.53
CA PHE A 186 -17.24 1.24 9.56
C PHE A 186 -15.82 1.28 8.99
N TYR A 187 -15.53 0.56 7.90
CA TYR A 187 -14.21 0.61 7.25
C TYR A 187 -13.84 2.02 6.77
N LYS A 188 -14.83 2.85 6.37
CA LYS A 188 -14.60 4.25 5.96
C LYS A 188 -14.20 5.11 7.16
N ILE A 189 -14.89 4.92 8.28
CA ILE A 189 -14.62 5.61 9.54
C ILE A 189 -13.22 5.23 10.04
N ALA A 190 -12.92 3.94 10.06
CA ALA A 190 -11.62 3.40 10.44
C ALA A 190 -10.51 3.96 9.53
N TYR A 191 -10.66 3.88 8.21
CA TYR A 191 -9.69 4.43 7.26
C TYR A 191 -9.40 5.91 7.55
N ASN A 192 -10.44 6.75 7.63
CA ASN A 192 -10.26 8.19 7.85
C ASN A 192 -9.61 8.53 9.21
N ALA A 193 -9.91 7.75 10.26
CA ALA A 193 -9.32 7.95 11.58
C ALA A 193 -7.86 7.48 11.64
N PHE A 194 -7.58 6.28 11.12
CA PHE A 194 -6.29 5.64 11.23
C PHE A 194 -5.27 6.14 10.20
N ASP A 195 -5.71 6.62 9.04
CA ASP A 195 -4.83 7.28 8.06
C ASP A 195 -4.22 8.54 8.68
N LYS A 196 -5.04 9.37 9.35
CA LYS A 196 -4.58 10.52 10.15
C LYS A 196 -3.61 10.11 11.26
N LEU A 197 -3.85 8.98 11.93
CA LEU A 197 -2.93 8.47 12.95
C LEU A 197 -1.59 8.07 12.35
N PHE A 198 -1.56 7.43 11.17
CA PHE A 198 -0.30 7.17 10.47
C PHE A 198 0.47 8.46 10.16
N TYR A 199 -0.22 9.50 9.66
CA TYR A 199 0.40 10.79 9.40
C TYR A 199 1.03 11.42 10.64
N ASN A 200 0.41 11.26 11.82
CA ASN A 200 0.93 11.80 13.08
C ASN A 200 2.01 10.90 13.71
N LEU A 201 1.91 9.58 13.55
CA LEU A 201 2.85 8.61 14.11
C LEU A 201 4.23 8.69 13.47
N ILE A 202 4.30 9.08 12.20
CA ILE A 202 5.54 9.05 11.41
C ILE A 202 6.55 10.12 11.91
N PRO A 203 6.21 11.43 12.02
CA PRO A 203 7.15 12.46 12.46
C PRO A 203 7.62 12.30 13.91
N GLU A 204 6.73 11.90 14.83
CA GLU A 204 7.04 11.77 16.26
C GLU A 204 8.00 10.60 16.52
N LYS A 205 7.89 9.52 15.73
CA LYS A 205 8.74 8.33 15.87
C LYS A 205 10.05 8.39 15.12
N PHE A 206 10.17 9.23 14.08
CA PHE A 206 11.43 9.42 13.33
C PHE A 206 12.59 9.90 14.20
N ASN A 207 12.32 10.68 15.24
CA ASN A 207 13.35 11.23 16.12
C ASN A 207 13.61 10.41 17.39
N ASN A 208 12.86 9.32 17.60
CA ASN A 208 12.98 8.54 18.81
C ASN A 208 14.04 7.44 18.66
N THR A 209 15.13 7.54 19.42
CA THR A 209 16.26 6.60 19.43
C THR A 209 15.88 5.20 19.89
N ASP A 210 14.74 5.03 20.58
CA ASP A 210 14.24 3.71 20.96
C ASP A 210 13.78 2.89 19.75
N PHE A 211 13.41 3.56 18.65
CA PHE A 211 12.99 2.92 17.39
C PHE A 211 14.19 2.54 16.50
N GLN A 212 15.40 2.90 16.92
CA GLN A 212 16.63 2.57 16.22
C GLN A 212 17.24 1.27 16.78
N ASN A 213 17.87 0.48 15.91
CA ASN A 213 18.62 -0.72 16.27
C ASN A 213 17.82 -1.85 16.93
N GLN A 214 16.48 -1.88 16.78
CA GLN A 214 15.67 -3.02 17.20
C GLN A 214 15.84 -4.18 16.20
N LYS A 215 16.75 -5.10 16.49
CA LYS A 215 17.12 -6.23 15.59
C LYS A 215 16.50 -7.57 15.97
N LYS A 216 15.70 -7.60 17.04
CA LYS A 216 14.98 -8.79 17.50
C LYS A 216 13.49 -8.53 17.42
N PHE A 217 12.71 -9.60 17.21
CA PHE A 217 11.27 -9.53 17.21
C PHE A 217 10.64 -10.79 17.81
N LYS A 218 9.46 -10.62 18.39
CA LYS A 218 8.59 -11.69 18.86
C LYS A 218 7.20 -11.49 18.27
N ILE A 219 6.60 -12.60 17.85
CA ILE A 219 5.28 -12.61 17.24
C ILE A 219 4.30 -13.34 18.15
N THR A 220 3.16 -12.71 18.39
CA THR A 220 2.00 -13.31 19.02
C THR A 220 0.86 -13.31 18.02
N VAL A 221 0.18 -14.45 17.87
CA VAL A 221 -0.90 -14.63 16.90
C VAL A 221 -2.24 -14.56 17.62
N PHE A 222 -3.25 -13.97 16.98
CA PHE A 222 -4.64 -14.04 17.44
C PHE A 222 -5.60 -14.00 16.23
N ASN A 223 -6.85 -14.42 16.43
CA ASN A 223 -7.88 -14.31 15.41
C ASN A 223 -8.91 -13.24 15.78
N THR A 224 -9.52 -12.58 14.79
CA THR A 224 -10.59 -11.62 15.06
C THR A 224 -11.80 -12.24 15.74
N ASN A 225 -12.04 -13.55 15.59
CA ASN A 225 -13.04 -14.29 16.37
C ASN A 225 -12.78 -14.20 17.87
N ASP A 226 -11.53 -14.30 18.30
CA ASP A 226 -11.16 -14.25 19.71
C ASP A 226 -11.45 -12.86 20.28
N VAL A 227 -11.26 -11.81 19.47
CA VAL A 227 -11.61 -10.44 19.86
C VAL A 227 -13.13 -10.28 19.96
N ILE A 228 -13.86 -10.72 18.93
CA ILE A 228 -15.32 -10.61 18.83
C ILE A 228 -16.00 -11.35 19.99
N ASN A 229 -15.49 -12.53 20.35
CA ASN A 229 -16.01 -13.36 21.42
C ASN A 229 -15.44 -12.98 22.80
N ASN A 230 -14.60 -11.94 22.89
CA ASN A 230 -13.94 -11.49 24.12
C ASN A 230 -13.05 -12.57 24.80
N ASN A 231 -12.46 -13.46 23.99
CA ASN A 231 -11.55 -14.52 24.42
C ASN A 231 -10.08 -14.20 24.11
N CYS A 232 -9.76 -13.00 23.59
CA CYS A 232 -8.40 -12.61 23.31
C CYS A 232 -7.73 -11.91 24.51
N ASP A 233 -6.83 -12.63 25.18
CA ASP A 233 -6.07 -12.11 26.33
C ASP A 233 -4.90 -11.20 25.92
N VAL A 234 -4.41 -11.37 24.70
CA VAL A 234 -3.25 -10.62 24.18
C VAL A 234 -3.65 -9.33 23.45
N CYS A 235 -4.94 -9.16 23.17
CA CYS A 235 -5.43 -8.07 22.33
C CYS A 235 -5.49 -6.73 23.09
N PRO A 236 -5.10 -5.62 22.44
CA PRO A 236 -5.16 -4.31 23.07
C PRO A 236 -6.59 -3.88 23.42
N GLY A 237 -6.72 -3.03 24.43
CA GLY A 237 -8.03 -2.53 24.87
C GLY A 237 -8.79 -1.78 23.78
N ALA A 238 -8.08 -1.03 22.92
CA ALA A 238 -8.69 -0.35 21.78
C ALA A 238 -9.33 -1.33 20.78
N LEU A 239 -8.69 -2.49 20.57
CA LEU A 239 -9.19 -3.53 19.68
C LEU A 239 -10.48 -4.17 20.22
N LYS A 240 -10.55 -4.40 21.54
CA LYS A 240 -11.77 -4.91 22.20
C LYS A 240 -12.96 -3.95 22.05
N LYS A 241 -12.73 -2.63 22.09
CA LYS A 241 -13.79 -1.62 21.91
C LYS A 241 -14.41 -1.63 20.51
N ILE A 242 -13.65 -1.99 19.49
CA ILE A 242 -14.11 -2.03 18.09
C ILE A 242 -14.52 -3.44 17.63
N ALA A 243 -14.40 -4.45 18.49
CA ALA A 243 -14.68 -5.85 18.16
C ALA A 243 -16.04 -6.09 17.47
N PRO A 244 -17.16 -5.48 17.91
CA PRO A 244 -18.45 -5.67 17.23
C PRO A 244 -18.46 -5.23 15.76
N LYS A 245 -17.56 -4.32 15.38
CA LYS A 245 -17.41 -3.78 14.02
C LYS A 245 -16.44 -4.57 13.15
N MET A 246 -15.79 -5.60 13.70
CA MET A 246 -14.82 -6.42 12.97
C MET A 246 -15.50 -7.59 12.24
N LYS A 247 -14.92 -7.99 11.11
CA LYS A 247 -15.24 -9.22 10.40
C LYS A 247 -14.55 -10.42 11.09
N PRO A 248 -15.23 -11.58 11.16
CA PRO A 248 -14.67 -12.80 11.74
C PRO A 248 -13.57 -13.39 10.86
N ASN A 249 -12.85 -14.38 11.38
CA ASN A 249 -11.90 -15.24 10.65
C ASN A 249 -10.70 -14.52 10.02
N VAL A 250 -10.25 -13.38 10.55
CA VAL A 250 -9.00 -12.77 10.11
C VAL A 250 -7.87 -13.12 11.07
N LEU A 251 -6.76 -13.62 10.52
CA LEU A 251 -5.56 -13.93 11.27
C LEU A 251 -4.72 -12.67 11.45
N CYS A 252 -4.38 -12.38 12.71
CA CYS A 252 -3.72 -11.16 13.10
C CYS A 252 -2.47 -11.44 13.96
N TYR A 253 -1.55 -10.48 13.97
CA TYR A 253 -0.26 -10.62 14.59
C TYR A 253 0.09 -9.37 15.40
N ILE A 254 0.50 -9.60 16.64
CA ILE A 254 1.19 -8.61 17.46
C ILE A 254 2.68 -8.86 17.24
N VAL A 255 3.41 -7.84 16.78
CA VAL A 255 4.84 -7.91 16.57
C VAL A 255 5.52 -6.97 17.55
N LYS A 256 6.32 -7.55 18.44
CA LYS A 256 7.12 -6.82 19.42
C LYS A 256 8.57 -6.80 18.97
N PHE A 257 9.13 -5.62 18.81
CA PHE A 257 10.52 -5.41 18.41
C PHE A 257 11.36 -4.96 19.61
N SER A 258 12.59 -5.47 19.70
CA SER A 258 13.50 -5.21 20.82
C SER A 258 14.96 -5.12 20.34
N LYS A 259 15.81 -4.51 21.15
CA LYS A 259 17.26 -4.39 20.88
C LYS A 259 17.99 -5.72 21.14
N ASP A 260 17.53 -6.45 22.15
CA ASP A 260 18.05 -7.71 22.65
C ASP A 260 16.90 -8.67 22.99
N ASP A 261 17.20 -9.81 23.62
CA ASP A 261 16.20 -10.80 24.06
C ASP A 261 15.44 -10.34 25.33
N SER A 262 15.49 -9.05 25.68
CA SER A 262 14.81 -8.51 26.86
C SER A 262 13.28 -8.46 26.70
N THR A 263 12.62 -8.30 27.84
CA THR A 263 11.17 -8.11 27.92
C THR A 263 10.74 -6.69 27.58
N SER A 264 11.66 -5.75 27.36
CA SER A 264 11.34 -4.37 26.95
C SER A 264 11.39 -4.25 25.42
N GLY A 265 10.50 -3.45 24.85
CA GLY A 265 10.42 -3.31 23.39
C GLY A 265 9.15 -2.63 22.92
N THR A 266 9.13 -2.24 21.65
CA THR A 266 7.99 -1.59 21.02
C THR A 266 7.07 -2.64 20.41
N SER A 267 5.79 -2.64 20.80
CA SER A 267 4.79 -3.58 20.29
C SER A 267 3.83 -2.92 19.32
N PHE A 268 3.50 -3.65 18.25
CA PHE A 268 2.55 -3.24 17.21
C PHE A 268 1.53 -4.35 17.04
N SER A 269 0.28 -4.03 17.35
CA SER A 269 -0.64 -5.08 17.76
C SER A 269 -1.47 -5.69 16.64
N PHE A 270 -1.49 -5.08 15.46
CA PHE A 270 -2.43 -5.49 14.42
C PHE A 270 -1.78 -5.51 13.05
N PHE A 271 -0.88 -6.46 12.85
CA PHE A 271 -0.47 -6.89 11.52
C PHE A 271 -1.39 -7.97 10.98
N SER A 272 -1.61 -8.00 9.67
CA SER A 272 -2.28 -9.10 8.97
C SER A 272 -1.76 -9.22 7.54
N PHE A 273 -1.77 -10.43 6.98
CA PHE A 273 -1.45 -10.66 5.57
C PHE A 273 -2.76 -10.70 4.78
N LEU A 274 -3.02 -9.63 4.03
CA LEU A 274 -4.28 -9.38 3.32
C LEU A 274 -3.96 -9.10 1.85
N ASN A 275 -4.74 -9.67 0.93
CA ASN A 275 -4.60 -9.42 -0.51
C ASN A 275 -3.15 -9.53 -1.03
N GLY A 276 -2.40 -10.53 -0.54
CA GLY A 276 -1.02 -10.77 -0.97
C GLY A 276 -0.01 -9.74 -0.45
N ARG A 277 -0.28 -9.07 0.67
CA ARG A 277 0.70 -8.20 1.34
C ARG A 277 0.50 -8.15 2.84
N TRP A 278 1.55 -7.77 3.55
CA TRP A 278 1.45 -7.40 4.96
C TRP A 278 0.84 -6.00 5.11
N VAL A 279 0.02 -5.86 6.15
CA VAL A 279 -0.71 -4.62 6.48
C VAL A 279 -0.65 -4.43 7.99
N TYR A 280 -0.39 -3.20 8.44
CA TYR A 280 -0.40 -2.80 9.85
C TYR A 280 -1.53 -1.82 10.13
N PHE A 281 -2.45 -2.17 11.01
CA PHE A 281 -3.49 -1.27 11.49
C PHE A 281 -3.03 -0.63 12.81
N PRO A 282 -3.05 0.72 12.95
CA PRO A 282 -2.49 1.41 14.09
C PRO A 282 -3.49 1.44 15.26
N ILE A 283 -3.85 0.23 15.72
CA ILE A 283 -4.84 -0.03 16.77
C ILE A 283 -4.10 -0.64 17.95
N ASN A 284 -3.61 0.22 18.83
CA ASN A 284 -2.95 -0.16 20.08
C ASN A 284 -3.77 0.33 21.28
#